data_AF-A0A958CL10-F1
#
_entry.id   AF-A0A958CL10-F1
#
_cell.length_a   1.000
_cell.length_b   1.000
_cell.length_c   1.000
_cell.angle_alpha   90.00
_cell.angle_beta   90.00
_cell.angle_gamma   90.00
#
_symmetry.space_group_name_H-M   'P 1'
#
loop_
_entity.id
_entity.type
_entity.pdbx_description
1 polymer ?
#
loop_
_entity_poly.entity_id
_entity_poly.type
_entity_poly.pdbx_seq_one_letter_code
_entity_poly.pdbx_strand_id
1 'polypeptide(L)'
;GTAAGNMTTGGTESILMAMLTAREWGRATRPKIKQPEVVLPSSAHPAFDKAAHYFGLKLVRVPVGDDLRADVAAMRRAVNMDTVLLVGSAPSYPHGVVDPIADIAALAQERKLLCHVDACVGGMMLPFVRTLGYPVPDFDFTVPGVTSISVDLHKYGYAAKGASVILYRDKTLRRYQLFATTDWAGGIYASPTMTGTRPGGAIAAAWAIMNYLGERGYLQIAAEVMRTTVRLRDGVNAIDGLRILGNPPMSVMAIASDRDNVYEIGDEMSVRGWQLDRQQFPPTLHLTVNYAHTAVADAFLMDLAQSVIAARQPSLRRSGNEAAVKAARGAAKVLPGRLVSGLTGRASALFGGDDGLPQRSAAMYGMMGTLPNRGDLHELVLDLLSSFTES
;
A
#
# COMPACT_ATOMS: atom_id res chain seq x y z
N GLY A 1 21.10 -18.43 8.40
CA GLY A 1 20.47 -17.54 9.40
C GLY A 1 19.41 -18.31 10.20
N THR A 2 19.01 -17.80 11.36
CA THR A 2 18.01 -18.41 12.27
C THR A 2 16.57 -17.95 12.01
N ALA A 3 16.33 -17.28 10.88
CA ALA A 3 15.03 -16.72 10.50
C ALA A 3 13.91 -17.76 10.51
N ALA A 4 12.71 -17.31 10.87
CA ALA A 4 11.53 -18.16 10.96
C ALA A 4 10.28 -17.37 10.58
N GLY A 5 9.25 -18.04 10.08
CA GLY A 5 8.03 -17.38 9.65
C GLY A 5 6.83 -18.30 9.59
N ASN A 6 5.72 -17.75 9.10
CA ASN A 6 4.47 -18.46 8.90
C ASN A 6 3.76 -17.97 7.62
N MET A 7 3.08 -18.90 6.95
CA MET A 7 2.13 -18.57 5.87
C MET A 7 0.93 -17.85 6.45
N THR A 8 0.47 -16.82 5.75
CA THR A 8 -0.74 -16.05 6.05
C THR A 8 -1.64 -16.00 4.80
N THR A 9 -2.88 -15.55 4.98
CA THR A 9 -3.88 -15.44 3.91
C THR A 9 -3.63 -14.24 2.98
N GLY A 10 -2.75 -13.32 3.35
CA GLY A 10 -2.42 -12.14 2.56
C GLY A 10 -1.61 -11.12 3.35
N GLY A 11 -1.13 -10.09 2.66
CA GLY A 11 -0.27 -9.06 3.25
C GLY A 11 -0.88 -8.34 4.44
N THR A 12 -2.22 -8.15 4.42
CA THR A 12 -2.94 -7.61 5.58
C THR A 12 -2.76 -8.50 6.81
N GLU A 13 -2.95 -9.82 6.72
CA GLU A 13 -2.72 -10.71 7.88
C GLU A 13 -1.25 -10.71 8.29
N SER A 14 -0.30 -10.69 7.34
CA SER A 14 1.14 -10.57 7.65
C SER A 14 1.47 -9.31 8.46
N ILE A 15 0.90 -8.15 8.07
CA ILE A 15 1.03 -6.89 8.80
C ILE A 15 0.36 -6.98 10.18
N LEU A 16 -0.84 -7.56 10.26
CA LEU A 16 -1.53 -7.77 11.54
C LEU A 16 -0.68 -8.63 12.49
N MET A 17 -0.08 -9.72 12.00
CA MET A 17 0.81 -10.58 12.80
C MET A 17 2.05 -9.82 13.27
N ALA A 18 2.67 -9.01 12.42
CA ALA A 18 3.83 -8.19 12.78
C ALA A 18 3.48 -7.17 13.89
N MET A 19 2.31 -6.53 13.77
CA MET A 19 1.81 -5.55 14.74
C MET A 19 1.43 -6.20 16.08
N LEU A 20 0.78 -7.37 16.04
CA LEU A 20 0.51 -8.18 17.23
C LEU A 20 1.81 -8.58 17.93
N THR A 21 2.80 -9.03 17.17
CA THR A 21 4.13 -9.39 17.69
C THR A 21 4.78 -8.21 18.39
N ALA A 22 4.77 -7.03 17.76
CA ALA A 22 5.33 -5.82 18.35
C ALA A 22 4.62 -5.41 19.65
N ARG A 23 3.30 -5.54 19.70
CA ARG A 23 2.52 -5.30 20.92
C ARG A 23 2.95 -6.23 22.06
N GLU A 24 2.96 -7.54 21.81
CA GLU A 24 3.27 -8.54 22.83
C GLU A 24 4.75 -8.49 23.26
N TRP A 25 5.66 -8.26 22.31
CA TRP A 25 7.06 -7.99 22.61
C TRP A 25 7.21 -6.74 23.49
N GLY A 26 6.51 -5.66 23.16
CA GLY A 26 6.47 -4.43 23.94
C GLY A 26 5.97 -4.64 25.36
N ARG A 27 4.85 -5.35 25.52
CA ARG A 27 4.30 -5.71 26.84
C ARG A 27 5.29 -6.52 27.68
N ALA A 28 5.95 -7.49 27.07
CA ALA A 28 6.88 -8.38 27.78
C ALA A 28 8.21 -7.70 28.14
N THR A 29 8.73 -6.82 27.29
CA THR A 29 10.07 -6.23 27.45
C THR A 29 10.06 -4.81 27.99
N ARG A 30 8.92 -4.11 27.92
CA ARG A 30 8.74 -2.71 28.32
C ARG A 30 7.44 -2.57 29.15
N PRO A 31 7.35 -3.19 30.34
CA PRO A 31 6.10 -3.32 31.11
C PRO A 31 5.49 -2.00 31.60
N LYS A 32 6.22 -0.88 31.49
CA LYS A 32 5.71 0.46 31.82
C LYS A 32 4.82 1.06 30.71
N ILE A 33 4.90 0.52 29.50
CA ILE A 33 4.10 0.99 28.36
C ILE A 33 2.66 0.50 28.52
N LYS A 34 1.71 1.42 28.63
CA LYS A 34 0.28 1.10 28.71
C LYS A 34 -0.36 0.91 27.34
N GLN A 35 0.04 1.73 26.37
CA GLN A 35 -0.45 1.68 25.00
C GLN A 35 0.75 1.73 24.04
N PRO A 36 1.20 0.58 23.51
CA PRO A 36 2.35 0.55 22.61
C PRO A 36 2.11 1.38 21.35
N GLU A 37 3.14 2.10 20.92
CA GLU A 37 3.11 3.03 19.80
C GLU A 37 3.95 2.52 18.63
N VAL A 38 3.48 2.74 17.40
CA VAL A 38 4.18 2.40 16.16
C VAL A 38 4.37 3.65 15.32
N VAL A 39 5.61 3.90 14.89
CA VAL A 39 5.97 5.04 14.04
C VAL A 39 6.19 4.54 12.61
N LEU A 40 5.50 5.15 11.66
CA LEU A 40 5.48 4.73 10.25
C LEU A 40 5.32 5.93 9.30
N PRO A 41 5.77 5.84 8.05
CA PRO A 41 5.54 6.89 7.05
C PRO A 41 4.06 7.04 6.69
N SER A 42 3.66 8.21 6.19
CA SER A 42 2.31 8.47 5.69
C SER A 42 1.94 7.59 4.49
N SER A 43 2.92 7.10 3.74
CA SER A 43 2.76 6.19 2.60
C SER A 43 2.55 4.71 2.97
N ALA A 44 2.77 4.32 4.22
CA ALA A 44 2.66 2.94 4.66
C ALA A 44 1.21 2.43 4.64
N HIS A 45 1.05 1.14 4.33
CA HIS A 45 -0.22 0.51 3.97
C HIS A 45 -1.34 0.68 5.04
N PRO A 46 -2.61 0.88 4.66
CA PRO A 46 -3.72 1.04 5.63
C PRO A 46 -3.97 -0.15 6.56
N ALA A 47 -3.38 -1.32 6.27
CA ALA A 47 -3.43 -2.47 7.18
C ALA A 47 -2.77 -2.17 8.53
N PHE A 48 -1.84 -1.22 8.60
CA PHE A 48 -1.29 -0.75 9.88
C PHE A 48 -2.36 -0.05 10.72
N ASP A 49 -3.19 0.83 10.14
CA ASP A 49 -4.30 1.49 10.85
C ASP A 49 -5.33 0.46 11.31
N LYS A 50 -5.65 -0.52 10.45
CA LYS A 50 -6.51 -1.64 10.81
C LYS A 50 -5.94 -2.45 11.98
N ALA A 51 -4.64 -2.74 11.96
CA ALA A 51 -3.97 -3.43 13.07
C ALA A 51 -4.03 -2.63 14.37
N ALA A 52 -3.83 -1.32 14.28
CA ALA A 52 -3.85 -0.45 15.44
C ALA A 52 -5.24 -0.36 16.06
N HIS A 53 -6.27 -0.25 15.22
CA HIS A 53 -7.66 -0.33 15.63
C HIS A 53 -7.98 -1.67 16.32
N TYR A 54 -7.60 -2.80 15.71
CA TYR A 54 -7.90 -4.13 16.28
C TYR A 54 -7.12 -4.47 17.54
N PHE A 55 -5.87 -4.01 17.66
CA PHE A 55 -4.98 -4.43 18.75
C PHE A 55 -4.77 -3.37 19.83
N GLY A 56 -5.40 -2.20 19.69
CA GLY A 56 -5.28 -1.09 20.63
C GLY A 56 -3.90 -0.44 20.62
N LEU A 57 -3.25 -0.37 19.46
CA LEU A 57 -1.96 0.32 19.30
C LEU A 57 -2.20 1.80 18.96
N LYS A 58 -1.27 2.65 19.37
CA LYS A 58 -1.23 4.04 18.89
C LYS A 58 -0.36 4.10 17.63
N LEU A 59 -0.86 4.71 16.55
CA LEU A 59 -0.06 4.98 15.36
C LEU A 59 0.38 6.43 15.31
N VAL A 60 1.63 6.62 14.90
CA VAL A 60 2.17 7.94 14.55
C VAL A 60 2.66 7.89 13.11
N ARG A 61 1.85 8.49 12.21
CA ARG A 61 2.23 8.69 10.81
C ARG A 61 3.11 9.92 10.68
N VAL A 62 4.32 9.74 10.18
CA VAL A 62 5.25 10.84 9.86
C VAL A 62 5.18 11.18 8.37
N PRO A 63 5.54 12.41 7.95
CA PRO A 63 5.58 12.76 6.54
C PRO A 63 6.62 11.93 5.76
N VAL A 64 6.44 11.91 4.44
CA VAL A 64 7.49 11.51 3.49
C VAL A 64 8.26 12.74 3.02
N GLY A 65 9.50 12.57 2.60
CA GLY A 65 10.32 13.62 1.99
C GLY A 65 9.89 13.94 0.56
N ASP A 66 10.62 14.85 -0.08
CA ASP A 66 10.35 15.28 -1.47
C ASP A 66 10.55 14.15 -2.49
N ASP A 67 11.38 13.15 -2.15
CA ASP A 67 11.57 11.92 -2.92
C ASP A 67 10.51 10.84 -2.64
N LEU A 68 9.50 11.19 -1.83
CA LEU A 68 8.36 10.37 -1.42
C LEU A 68 8.72 9.17 -0.53
N ARG A 69 9.95 9.12 -0.03
CA ARG A 69 10.42 8.11 0.92
C ARG A 69 10.24 8.60 2.36
N ALA A 70 10.29 7.69 3.32
CA ALA A 70 10.19 8.01 4.75
C ALA A 70 11.16 9.11 5.18
N ASP A 71 10.66 10.16 5.86
CA ASP A 71 11.51 11.13 6.57
C ASP A 71 12.01 10.50 7.90
N VAL A 72 13.21 9.94 7.88
CA VAL A 72 13.84 9.30 9.05
C VAL A 72 14.09 10.31 10.18
N ALA A 73 14.33 11.59 9.87
CA ALA A 73 14.48 12.62 10.89
C ALA A 73 13.14 12.90 11.59
N ALA A 74 12.03 12.90 10.86
CA ALA A 74 10.69 12.95 11.45
C ALA A 74 10.38 11.70 12.28
N MET A 75 10.73 10.50 11.80
CA MET A 75 10.61 9.26 12.59
C MET A 75 11.37 9.39 13.91
N ARG A 76 12.63 9.85 13.87
CA ARG A 76 13.47 10.05 15.06
C ARG A 76 12.85 11.01 16.07
N ARG A 77 12.21 12.10 15.61
CA ARG A 77 11.50 13.06 16.47
C ARG A 77 10.21 12.47 17.08
N ALA A 78 9.55 11.57 16.36
CA ALA A 78 8.32 10.93 16.80
C ALA A 78 8.56 9.82 17.84
N VAL A 79 9.71 9.16 17.82
CA VAL A 79 10.05 8.10 18.79
C VAL A 79 10.00 8.63 20.23
N ASN A 80 9.27 7.91 21.08
CA ASN A 80 9.14 8.19 22.49
C ASN A 80 9.26 6.89 23.32
N MET A 81 8.95 6.96 24.62
CA MET A 81 9.08 5.83 25.54
C MET A 81 8.08 4.70 25.28
N ASP A 82 6.95 5.00 24.64
CA ASP A 82 5.88 4.04 24.31
C ASP A 82 6.09 3.38 22.94
N THR A 83 7.04 3.87 22.13
CA THR A 83 7.33 3.29 20.82
C THR A 83 7.87 1.87 20.95
N VAL A 84 7.35 0.96 20.13
CA VAL A 84 7.78 -0.46 20.08
C VAL A 84 8.21 -0.91 18.68
N LEU A 85 7.75 -0.23 17.63
CA LEU A 85 8.00 -0.64 16.24
C LEU A 85 8.20 0.58 15.34
N LEU A 86 9.22 0.49 14.48
CA LEU A 86 9.37 1.33 13.29
C LEU A 86 9.02 0.54 12.04
N VAL A 87 8.40 1.18 11.06
CA VAL A 87 8.00 0.56 9.79
C VAL A 87 8.63 1.29 8.61
N GLY A 88 9.06 0.54 7.60
CA GLY A 88 9.36 1.06 6.27
C GLY A 88 8.81 0.13 5.19
N SER A 89 8.55 0.65 4.00
CA SER A 89 7.99 -0.12 2.87
C SER A 89 9.02 -0.37 1.77
N ALA A 90 8.95 -1.55 1.15
CA ALA A 90 9.84 -2.00 0.08
C ALA A 90 9.05 -2.66 -1.07
N PRO A 91 8.48 -1.87 -1.99
CA PRO A 91 8.26 -0.42 -1.92
C PRO A 91 6.94 -0.05 -1.23
N SER A 92 6.71 1.24 -1.03
CA SER A 92 5.39 1.77 -0.66
C SER A 92 4.40 1.57 -1.82
N TYR A 93 3.16 1.19 -1.50
CA TYR A 93 2.10 1.03 -2.51
C TYR A 93 1.83 2.34 -3.27
N PRO A 94 1.70 3.51 -2.63
CA PRO A 94 1.26 4.70 -3.34
C PRO A 94 2.19 5.12 -4.49
N HIS A 95 3.50 5.14 -4.26
CA HIS A 95 4.45 5.77 -5.19
C HIS A 95 5.52 4.81 -5.71
N GLY A 96 5.55 3.56 -5.23
CA GLY A 96 6.50 2.55 -5.69
C GLY A 96 7.96 2.79 -5.27
N VAL A 97 8.23 3.77 -4.40
CA VAL A 97 9.56 4.03 -3.85
C VAL A 97 9.85 3.13 -2.64
N VAL A 98 11.11 2.71 -2.50
CA VAL A 98 11.61 1.92 -1.36
C VAL A 98 12.12 2.88 -0.29
N ASP A 99 11.62 2.77 0.93
CA ASP A 99 12.06 3.62 2.04
C ASP A 99 13.56 3.42 2.38
N PRO A 100 14.20 4.35 3.08
CA PRO A 100 15.58 4.19 3.58
C PRO A 100 15.66 3.16 4.72
N ILE A 101 15.47 1.87 4.39
CA ILE A 101 15.36 0.79 5.36
C ILE A 101 16.62 0.67 6.25
N ALA A 102 17.81 0.88 5.69
CA ALA A 102 19.05 0.87 6.48
C ALA A 102 19.04 1.92 7.61
N ASP A 103 18.58 3.13 7.32
CA ASP A 103 18.55 4.22 8.30
C ASP A 103 17.42 4.02 9.33
N ILE A 104 16.26 3.53 8.88
CA ILE A 104 15.14 3.17 9.78
C ILE A 104 15.56 2.04 10.73
N ALA A 105 16.22 1.01 10.22
CA ALA A 105 16.68 -0.13 11.00
C ALA A 105 17.80 0.26 11.98
N ALA A 106 18.72 1.15 11.56
CA ALA A 106 19.74 1.71 12.45
C ALA A 106 19.11 2.52 13.59
N LEU A 107 18.11 3.37 13.31
CA LEU A 107 17.34 4.08 14.33
C LEU A 107 16.63 3.10 15.28
N ALA A 108 16.04 2.03 14.75
CA ALA A 108 15.39 1.01 15.57
C ALA A 108 16.40 0.35 16.52
N GLN A 109 17.60 -0.02 16.05
CA GLN A 109 18.64 -0.59 16.90
C GLN A 109 19.11 0.37 17.98
N GLU A 110 19.41 1.63 17.61
CA GLU A 110 19.83 2.69 18.52
C GLU A 110 18.81 2.86 19.67
N ARG A 111 17.51 2.81 19.34
CA ARG A 111 16.41 3.01 20.29
C ARG A 111 15.92 1.71 20.93
N LYS A 112 16.54 0.57 20.60
CA LYS A 112 16.15 -0.78 21.05
C LYS A 112 14.67 -1.05 20.76
N LEU A 113 14.26 -0.82 19.51
CA LEU A 113 12.91 -1.03 18.98
C LEU A 113 12.93 -2.14 17.93
N LEU A 114 11.76 -2.66 17.60
CA LEU A 114 11.61 -3.52 16.43
C LEU A 114 11.59 -2.68 15.14
N CYS A 115 11.96 -3.30 14.03
CA CYS A 115 11.85 -2.74 12.67
C CYS A 115 11.14 -3.74 11.77
N HIS A 116 10.01 -3.35 11.20
CA HIS A 116 9.27 -4.15 10.21
C HIS A 116 9.43 -3.56 8.82
N VAL A 117 9.73 -4.41 7.85
CA VAL A 117 9.77 -4.03 6.44
C VAL A 117 8.56 -4.61 5.74
N ASP A 118 7.66 -3.73 5.30
CA ASP A 118 6.54 -4.11 4.46
C ASP A 118 7.03 -4.31 3.02
N ALA A 119 7.43 -5.53 2.71
CA ALA A 119 7.78 -5.96 1.36
C ALA A 119 6.63 -6.77 0.72
N CYS A 120 5.37 -6.55 1.14
CA CYS A 120 4.23 -7.29 0.60
C CYS A 120 4.20 -7.20 -0.92
N VAL A 121 4.45 -6.01 -1.47
CA VAL A 121 4.52 -5.77 -2.91
C VAL A 121 5.87 -6.21 -3.49
N GLY A 122 6.99 -5.74 -2.94
CA GLY A 122 8.30 -5.90 -3.60
C GLY A 122 9.07 -7.17 -3.27
N GLY A 123 8.69 -7.95 -2.25
CA GLY A 123 9.51 -9.03 -1.73
C GLY A 123 9.76 -10.19 -2.70
N MET A 124 8.85 -10.41 -3.67
CA MET A 124 9.03 -11.39 -4.76
C MET A 124 9.54 -10.77 -6.08
N MET A 125 9.95 -9.50 -6.06
CA MET A 125 10.40 -8.78 -7.26
C MET A 125 11.77 -8.11 -7.05
N LEU A 126 11.91 -7.28 -6.00
CA LEU A 126 13.11 -6.51 -5.69
C LEU A 126 14.41 -7.34 -5.64
N PRO A 127 14.44 -8.59 -5.10
CA PRO A 127 15.65 -9.40 -5.13
C PRO A 127 16.11 -9.71 -6.56
N PHE A 128 15.18 -10.05 -7.45
CA PHE A 128 15.46 -10.36 -8.86
C PHE A 128 15.83 -9.11 -9.65
N VAL A 129 15.16 -7.98 -9.37
CA VAL A 129 15.51 -6.67 -9.93
C VAL A 129 16.94 -6.26 -9.56
N ARG A 130 17.35 -6.51 -8.31
CA ARG A 130 18.74 -6.30 -7.84
C ARG A 130 19.72 -7.20 -8.60
N THR A 131 19.41 -8.50 -8.76
CA THR A 131 20.24 -9.45 -9.52
C THR A 131 20.41 -9.05 -10.98
N LEU A 132 19.39 -8.41 -11.58
CA LEU A 132 19.44 -7.88 -12.95
C LEU A 132 20.28 -6.59 -13.09
N GLY A 133 20.85 -6.07 -12.00
CA GLY A 133 21.74 -4.91 -12.00
C GLY A 133 21.05 -3.55 -11.82
N TYR A 134 19.74 -3.52 -11.55
CA TYR A 134 19.05 -2.27 -11.24
C TYR A 134 19.39 -1.79 -9.81
N PRO A 135 19.43 -0.47 -9.56
CA PRO A 135 19.71 0.06 -8.23
C PRO A 135 18.53 -0.20 -7.28
N VAL A 136 18.70 -1.16 -6.39
CA VAL A 136 17.72 -1.51 -5.35
C VAL A 136 18.38 -1.35 -3.98
N PRO A 137 17.91 -0.41 -3.12
CA PRO A 137 18.42 -0.28 -1.75
C PRO A 137 18.29 -1.59 -0.96
N ASP A 138 19.16 -1.79 0.02
CA ASP A 138 19.03 -2.92 0.93
C ASP A 138 17.78 -2.75 1.78
N PHE A 139 16.97 -3.81 1.88
CA PHE A 139 15.67 -3.79 2.55
C PHE A 139 15.37 -5.05 3.37
N ASP A 140 16.17 -6.11 3.23
CA ASP A 140 15.88 -7.43 3.78
C ASP A 140 16.71 -7.70 5.06
N PHE A 141 16.79 -8.97 5.50
CA PHE A 141 17.53 -9.33 6.72
C PHE A 141 19.05 -9.12 6.66
N THR A 142 19.62 -8.84 5.47
CA THR A 142 21.00 -8.36 5.30
C THR A 142 21.24 -7.03 6.01
N VAL A 143 20.21 -6.20 6.14
CA VAL A 143 20.27 -4.95 6.91
C VAL A 143 20.21 -5.26 8.41
N PRO A 144 21.25 -4.92 9.20
CA PRO A 144 21.19 -5.03 10.65
C PRO A 144 20.02 -4.21 11.22
N GLY A 145 19.28 -4.77 12.17
CA GLY A 145 18.13 -4.10 12.79
C GLY A 145 16.77 -4.45 12.21
N VAL A 146 16.68 -4.94 10.96
CA VAL A 146 15.40 -5.42 10.41
C VAL A 146 14.93 -6.64 11.20
N THR A 147 13.80 -6.57 11.89
CA THR A 147 13.33 -7.67 12.77
C THR A 147 12.26 -8.55 12.14
N SER A 148 11.51 -8.02 11.18
CA SER A 148 10.49 -8.79 10.45
C SER A 148 10.24 -8.23 9.05
N ILE A 149 9.75 -9.08 8.14
CA ILE A 149 9.46 -8.75 6.75
C ILE A 149 8.18 -9.47 6.33
N SER A 150 7.21 -8.76 5.75
CA SER A 150 6.03 -9.35 5.09
C SER A 150 6.24 -9.44 3.58
N VAL A 151 5.80 -10.53 2.93
CA VAL A 151 5.94 -10.74 1.48
C VAL A 151 4.70 -11.44 0.91
N ASP A 152 4.07 -10.87 -0.12
CA ASP A 152 2.91 -11.51 -0.74
C ASP A 152 3.32 -12.42 -1.90
N LEU A 153 3.07 -13.71 -1.73
CA LEU A 153 3.26 -14.70 -2.78
C LEU A 153 2.19 -14.57 -3.88
N HIS A 154 0.99 -14.11 -3.52
CA HIS A 154 -0.12 -13.90 -4.47
C HIS A 154 -0.05 -12.59 -5.28
N LYS A 155 1.08 -11.88 -5.20
CA LYS A 155 1.44 -10.70 -6.02
C LYS A 155 2.50 -11.13 -7.05
N TYR A 156 3.73 -10.62 -6.96
CA TYR A 156 4.84 -10.97 -7.85
C TYR A 156 5.41 -12.37 -7.60
N GLY A 157 4.91 -13.10 -6.60
CA GLY A 157 5.14 -14.54 -6.49
C GLY A 157 4.29 -15.37 -7.48
N TYR A 158 3.29 -14.76 -8.12
CA TYR A 158 2.35 -15.39 -9.07
C TYR A 158 1.54 -16.56 -8.50
N ALA A 159 1.44 -16.65 -7.18
CA ALA A 159 0.57 -17.62 -6.52
C ALA A 159 -0.92 -17.24 -6.64
N ALA A 160 -1.80 -18.23 -6.45
CA ALA A 160 -3.22 -17.98 -6.29
C ALA A 160 -3.50 -17.02 -5.12
N LYS A 161 -4.59 -16.25 -5.20
CA LYS A 161 -5.03 -15.37 -4.11
C LYS A 161 -5.22 -16.17 -2.82
N GLY A 162 -4.92 -15.55 -1.68
CA GLY A 162 -4.91 -16.22 -0.38
C GLY A 162 -3.54 -16.68 0.15
N ALA A 163 -2.41 -16.25 -0.44
CA ALA A 163 -1.08 -16.63 0.02
C ALA A 163 -0.11 -15.43 0.23
N SER A 164 0.40 -15.31 1.46
CA SER A 164 1.48 -14.39 1.86
C SER A 164 2.33 -15.04 2.96
N VAL A 165 3.43 -14.40 3.34
CA VAL A 165 4.28 -14.83 4.45
C VAL A 165 4.65 -13.65 5.34
N ILE A 166 4.73 -13.93 6.64
CA ILE A 166 5.43 -13.09 7.61
C ILE A 166 6.70 -13.82 8.06
N LEU A 167 7.82 -13.13 7.97
CA LEU A 167 9.14 -13.61 8.38
C LEU A 167 9.66 -12.77 9.54
N TYR A 168 10.35 -13.42 10.47
CA TYR A 168 11.04 -12.80 11.59
C TYR A 168 12.51 -13.17 11.56
N ARG A 169 13.37 -12.28 12.05
CA ARG A 169 14.82 -12.51 12.12
C ARG A 169 15.18 -13.78 12.88
N ASP A 170 14.40 -14.14 13.89
CA ASP A 170 14.56 -15.39 14.62
C ASP A 170 13.25 -15.90 15.25
N LYS A 171 13.32 -17.11 15.82
CA LYS A 171 12.19 -17.79 16.48
C LYS A 171 11.74 -17.12 17.79
N THR A 172 12.60 -16.35 18.47
CA THR A 172 12.26 -15.68 19.72
C THR A 172 11.27 -14.55 19.48
N LEU A 173 11.47 -13.77 18.41
CA LEU A 173 10.52 -12.77 17.95
C LEU A 173 9.22 -13.42 17.48
N ARG A 174 9.32 -14.46 16.64
CA ARG A 174 8.15 -15.20 16.12
C ARG A 174 7.24 -15.72 17.25
N ARG A 175 7.79 -16.07 18.41
CA ARG A 175 7.03 -16.62 19.54
C ARG A 175 5.90 -15.68 20.00
N TYR A 176 6.10 -14.37 19.94
CA TYR A 176 5.12 -13.36 20.35
C TYR A 176 3.88 -13.29 19.45
N GLN A 177 3.92 -13.90 18.27
CA GLN A 177 2.78 -13.97 17.36
C GLN A 177 1.86 -15.16 17.66
N LEU A 178 2.40 -16.22 18.29
CA LEU A 178 1.71 -17.50 18.43
C LEU A 178 0.61 -17.40 19.49
N PHE A 179 -0.52 -18.04 19.23
CA PHE A 179 -1.57 -18.23 20.21
C PHE A 179 -1.57 -19.68 20.71
N ALA A 180 -1.78 -19.85 22.02
CA ALA A 180 -2.01 -21.15 22.64
C ALA A 180 -2.95 -21.01 23.84
N THR A 181 -3.83 -21.99 24.01
CA THR A 181 -4.61 -22.22 25.24
C THR A 181 -4.51 -23.69 25.63
N THR A 182 -4.32 -23.95 26.92
CA THR A 182 -4.13 -25.31 27.47
C THR A 182 -5.36 -25.83 28.20
N ASP A 183 -6.25 -24.92 28.60
CA ASP A 183 -7.32 -25.21 29.56
C ASP A 183 -8.71 -25.11 28.89
N TRP A 184 -8.77 -25.36 27.58
CA TRP A 184 -10.01 -25.46 26.82
C TRP A 184 -10.53 -26.91 26.84
N ALA A 185 -11.85 -27.09 27.00
CA ALA A 185 -12.47 -28.42 27.09
C ALA A 185 -12.21 -29.34 25.87
N GLY A 186 -11.92 -28.75 24.70
CA GLY A 186 -11.53 -29.48 23.49
C GLY A 186 -10.06 -29.94 23.46
N GLY A 187 -9.29 -29.68 24.52
CA GLY A 187 -7.86 -29.97 24.63
C GLY A 187 -6.97 -28.76 24.30
N ILE A 188 -5.66 -28.99 24.31
CA ILE A 188 -4.66 -27.97 23.99
C ILE A 188 -4.90 -27.49 22.55
N TYR A 189 -5.08 -26.19 22.39
CA TYR A 189 -5.24 -25.54 21.08
C TYR A 189 -4.11 -24.54 20.85
N ALA A 190 -3.52 -24.56 19.66
CA ALA A 190 -2.51 -23.60 19.25
C ALA A 190 -2.69 -23.19 17.78
N SER A 191 -2.52 -21.90 17.49
CA SER A 191 -2.55 -21.39 16.12
C SER A 191 -1.32 -20.51 15.85
N PRO A 192 -0.68 -20.66 14.68
CA PRO A 192 0.48 -19.85 14.33
C PRO A 192 0.13 -18.47 13.76
N THR A 193 -1.11 -18.29 13.31
CA THR A 193 -1.64 -17.04 12.72
C THR A 193 -3.10 -16.84 13.13
N MET A 194 -3.81 -15.88 12.53
CA MET A 194 -5.15 -15.46 12.95
C MET A 194 -6.21 -16.55 12.80
N THR A 195 -6.06 -17.41 11.79
CA THR A 195 -7.06 -18.40 11.42
C THR A 195 -6.73 -19.77 12.00
N GLY A 196 -7.78 -20.49 12.43
CA GLY A 196 -7.67 -21.91 12.77
C GLY A 196 -7.65 -22.77 11.50
N THR A 197 -8.82 -23.04 10.94
CA THR A 197 -8.96 -23.67 9.62
C THR A 197 -8.44 -22.73 8.53
N ARG A 198 -7.62 -23.25 7.61
CA ARG A 198 -6.95 -22.47 6.57
C ARG A 198 -7.16 -23.09 5.18
N PRO A 199 -7.30 -22.27 4.12
CA PRO A 199 -7.46 -22.78 2.76
C PRO A 199 -6.15 -23.37 2.24
N GLY A 200 -5.95 -24.67 2.43
CA GLY A 200 -4.73 -25.38 2.00
C GLY A 200 -4.41 -25.27 0.50
N GLY A 201 -5.43 -25.04 -0.33
CA GLY A 201 -5.27 -24.87 -1.79
C GLY A 201 -4.37 -23.69 -2.17
N ALA A 202 -4.53 -22.52 -1.54
CA ALA A 202 -3.69 -21.35 -1.83
C ALA A 202 -2.22 -21.59 -1.41
N ILE A 203 -2.01 -22.32 -0.31
CA ILE A 203 -0.68 -22.70 0.17
C ILE A 203 -0.02 -23.68 -0.81
N ALA A 204 -0.76 -24.70 -1.27
CA ALA A 204 -0.27 -25.66 -2.25
C ALA A 204 0.04 -24.99 -3.60
N ALA A 205 -0.81 -24.07 -4.05
CA ALA A 205 -0.59 -23.30 -5.27
C ALA A 205 0.66 -22.41 -5.19
N ALA A 206 0.89 -21.76 -4.05
CA ALA A 206 2.10 -20.99 -3.80
C ALA A 206 3.37 -21.86 -3.85
N TRP A 207 3.33 -23.04 -3.21
CA TRP A 207 4.43 -23.99 -3.28
C TRP A 207 4.67 -24.47 -4.72
N ALA A 208 3.62 -24.80 -5.45
CA ALA A 208 3.71 -25.30 -6.83
C ALA A 208 4.34 -24.27 -7.77
N ILE A 209 3.87 -23.01 -7.75
CA ILE A 209 4.39 -21.98 -8.65
C ILE A 209 5.84 -21.62 -8.34
N MET A 210 6.21 -21.56 -7.05
CA MET A 210 7.58 -21.26 -6.65
C MET A 210 8.56 -22.34 -7.12
N ASN A 211 8.17 -23.62 -7.05
CA ASN A 211 8.99 -24.73 -7.56
C ASN A 211 9.01 -24.79 -9.09
N TYR A 212 7.88 -24.47 -9.74
CA TYR A 212 7.79 -24.47 -11.20
C TYR A 212 8.65 -23.38 -11.84
N LEU A 213 8.53 -22.14 -11.35
CA LEU A 213 9.33 -21.01 -11.86
C LEU A 213 10.79 -21.15 -11.43
N GLY A 214 11.01 -21.46 -10.15
CA GLY A 214 12.33 -21.38 -9.53
C GLY A 214 12.96 -19.98 -9.70
N GLU A 215 14.23 -19.86 -9.31
CA GLU A 215 14.96 -18.59 -9.43
C GLU A 215 15.04 -18.11 -10.89
N ARG A 216 15.31 -19.04 -11.83
CA ARG A 216 15.43 -18.72 -13.26
C ARG A 216 14.14 -18.13 -13.84
N GLY A 217 12.98 -18.73 -13.53
CA GLY A 217 11.69 -18.25 -14.02
C GLY A 217 11.32 -16.88 -13.44
N TYR A 218 11.56 -16.66 -12.15
CA TYR A 218 11.36 -15.34 -11.54
C TYR A 218 12.30 -14.28 -12.12
N LEU A 219 13.58 -14.61 -12.38
CA LEU A 219 14.51 -13.70 -13.05
C LEU A 219 14.05 -13.33 -14.47
N GLN A 220 13.59 -14.30 -15.26
CA GLN A 220 13.07 -14.06 -16.61
C GLN A 220 11.84 -13.15 -16.59
N ILE A 221 10.88 -13.44 -15.71
CA ILE A 221 9.68 -12.62 -15.55
C ILE A 221 10.05 -11.21 -15.08
N ALA A 222 10.94 -11.09 -14.10
CA ALA A 222 11.39 -9.80 -13.59
C ALA A 222 12.08 -8.97 -14.69
N ALA A 223 12.88 -9.60 -15.55
CA ALA A 223 13.55 -8.91 -16.66
C ALA A 223 12.54 -8.34 -17.68
N GLU A 224 11.53 -9.12 -18.06
CA GLU A 224 10.48 -8.67 -18.97
C GLU A 224 9.66 -7.53 -18.35
N VAL A 225 9.21 -7.70 -17.10
CA VAL A 225 8.46 -6.67 -16.37
C VAL A 225 9.25 -5.38 -16.20
N MET A 226 10.56 -5.46 -15.93
CA MET A 226 11.41 -4.27 -15.82
C MET A 226 11.62 -3.59 -17.18
N ARG A 227 11.81 -4.34 -18.27
CA ARG A 227 11.89 -3.76 -19.63
C ARG A 227 10.62 -2.98 -19.96
N THR A 228 9.45 -3.57 -19.68
CA THR A 228 8.15 -2.91 -19.84
C THR A 228 8.00 -1.70 -18.93
N THR A 229 8.45 -1.80 -17.68
CA THR A 229 8.37 -0.70 -16.71
C THR A 229 9.23 0.49 -17.14
N VAL A 230 10.46 0.26 -17.61
CA VAL A 230 11.32 1.31 -18.16
C VAL A 230 10.67 1.96 -19.37
N ARG A 231 10.14 1.16 -20.31
CA ARG A 231 9.43 1.66 -21.49
C ARG A 231 8.25 2.55 -21.10
N LEU A 232 7.43 2.12 -20.14
CA LEU A 232 6.28 2.87 -19.66
C LEU A 232 6.70 4.15 -18.92
N ARG A 233 7.69 4.08 -18.03
CA ARG A 233 8.21 5.25 -17.31
C ARG A 233 8.71 6.32 -18.27
N ASP A 234 9.56 5.92 -19.20
CA ASP A 234 10.19 6.84 -20.14
C ASP A 234 9.15 7.40 -21.12
N GLY A 235 8.19 6.57 -21.55
CA GLY A 235 7.05 6.99 -22.36
C GLY A 235 6.13 7.97 -21.66
N VAL A 236 5.78 7.75 -20.39
CA VAL A 236 4.97 8.67 -19.58
C VAL A 236 5.70 10.01 -19.42
N ASN A 237 6.98 9.99 -19.06
CA ASN A 237 7.78 11.20 -18.88
C ASN A 237 8.01 11.99 -20.20
N ALA A 238 7.83 11.35 -21.36
CA ALA A 238 7.91 12.01 -22.66
C ALA A 238 6.59 12.69 -23.08
N ILE A 239 5.47 12.41 -22.39
CA ILE A 239 4.18 13.05 -22.67
C ILE A 239 4.14 14.41 -21.96
N ASP A 240 3.99 15.48 -22.73
CA ASP A 240 3.92 16.86 -22.22
C ASP A 240 2.89 17.00 -21.09
N GLY A 241 3.35 17.49 -19.94
CA GLY A 241 2.52 17.71 -18.74
C GLY A 241 2.34 16.49 -17.83
N LEU A 242 2.90 15.32 -18.17
CA LEU A 242 2.93 14.14 -17.30
C LEU A 242 4.32 13.88 -16.75
N ARG A 243 4.37 13.23 -15.58
CA ARG A 243 5.61 12.68 -15.01
C ARG A 243 5.33 11.52 -14.08
N ILE A 244 6.31 10.64 -13.93
CA ILE A 244 6.36 9.66 -12.85
C ILE A 244 6.87 10.34 -11.57
N LEU A 245 6.19 10.11 -10.46
CA LEU A 245 6.60 10.59 -9.16
C LEU A 245 7.74 9.75 -8.57
N GLY A 246 8.71 10.43 -7.95
CA GLY A 246 9.86 9.80 -7.30
C GLY A 246 10.79 9.08 -8.29
N ASN A 247 11.47 8.05 -7.81
CA ASN A 247 12.31 7.18 -8.63
C ASN A 247 12.11 5.71 -8.21
N PRO A 248 10.96 5.11 -8.57
CA PRO A 248 10.64 3.74 -8.16
C PRO A 248 11.65 2.76 -8.78
N PRO A 249 12.27 1.86 -7.98
CA PRO A 249 13.25 0.92 -8.48
C PRO A 249 12.61 -0.30 -9.18
N MET A 250 11.28 -0.43 -9.12
CA MET A 250 10.54 -1.54 -9.70
C MET A 250 9.22 -1.09 -10.36
N SER A 251 8.35 -2.06 -10.64
CA SER A 251 7.16 -1.95 -11.50
C SER A 251 5.92 -1.30 -10.88
N VAL A 252 6.07 -0.53 -9.80
CA VAL A 252 4.99 0.27 -9.22
C VAL A 252 5.33 1.74 -9.40
N MET A 253 4.40 2.52 -9.94
CA MET A 253 4.62 3.91 -10.32
C MET A 253 3.37 4.75 -10.06
N ALA A 254 3.57 6.05 -9.81
CA ALA A 254 2.48 7.01 -9.76
C ALA A 254 2.65 8.07 -10.85
N ILE A 255 1.65 8.20 -11.73
CA ILE A 255 1.61 9.19 -12.80
C ILE A 255 0.97 10.45 -12.24
N ALA A 256 1.70 11.56 -12.24
CA ALA A 256 1.20 12.89 -11.89
C ALA A 256 1.13 13.78 -13.12
N SER A 257 0.42 14.91 -12.97
CA SER A 257 0.45 16.01 -13.91
C SER A 257 0.69 17.33 -13.18
N ASP A 258 1.58 18.15 -13.73
CA ASP A 258 1.85 19.50 -13.20
C ASP A 258 0.92 20.57 -13.81
N ARG A 259 0.18 20.21 -14.86
CA ARG A 259 -0.65 21.14 -15.64
C ARG A 259 -2.12 20.76 -15.71
N ASP A 260 -2.40 19.47 -15.81
CA ASP A 260 -3.73 18.93 -16.11
C ASP A 260 -4.35 18.26 -14.88
N ASN A 261 -5.68 18.15 -14.86
CA ASN A 261 -6.36 17.35 -13.84
C ASN A 261 -6.15 15.86 -14.15
N VAL A 262 -5.25 15.23 -13.40
CA VAL A 262 -4.88 13.83 -13.60
C VAL A 262 -6.07 12.86 -13.51
N TYR A 263 -7.12 13.22 -12.77
CA TYR A 263 -8.32 12.39 -12.68
C TYR A 263 -9.16 12.44 -13.95
N GLU A 264 -9.18 13.57 -14.67
CA GLU A 264 -9.85 13.67 -15.97
C GLU A 264 -9.11 12.86 -17.03
N ILE A 265 -7.78 12.83 -16.97
CA ILE A 265 -6.96 11.91 -17.79
C ILE A 265 -7.33 10.46 -17.47
N GLY A 266 -7.47 10.11 -16.19
CA GLY A 266 -7.93 8.80 -15.76
C GLY A 266 -9.32 8.43 -16.30
N ASP A 267 -10.24 9.40 -16.37
CA ASP A 267 -11.57 9.20 -16.95
C ASP A 267 -11.52 8.93 -18.46
N GLU A 268 -10.69 9.66 -19.21
CA GLU A 268 -10.48 9.40 -20.64
C GLU A 268 -9.79 8.04 -20.88
N MET A 269 -8.88 7.63 -20.00
CA MET A 269 -8.31 6.28 -20.02
C MET A 269 -9.38 5.21 -19.77
N SER A 270 -10.30 5.44 -18.83
CA SER A 270 -11.41 4.52 -18.54
C SER A 270 -12.37 4.36 -19.72
N VAL A 271 -12.65 5.42 -20.47
CA VAL A 271 -13.44 5.33 -21.73
C VAL A 271 -12.75 4.46 -22.78
N ARG A 272 -11.41 4.41 -22.77
CA ARG A 272 -10.60 3.57 -23.65
C ARG A 272 -10.42 2.14 -23.11
N GLY A 273 -11.08 1.79 -22.01
CA GLY A 273 -11.04 0.45 -21.41
C GLY A 273 -9.91 0.24 -20.40
N TRP A 274 -9.13 1.28 -20.06
CA TRP A 274 -8.06 1.18 -19.08
C TRP A 274 -8.56 1.49 -17.68
N GLN A 275 -8.25 0.60 -16.73
CA GLN A 275 -8.58 0.80 -15.33
C GLN A 275 -7.32 1.15 -14.53
N LEU A 276 -7.28 2.38 -14.03
CA LEU A 276 -6.19 2.91 -13.21
C LEU A 276 -6.76 3.34 -11.87
N ASP A 277 -6.10 2.96 -10.77
CA ASP A 277 -6.48 3.49 -9.46
C ASP A 277 -6.16 4.98 -9.42
N ARG A 278 -7.04 5.76 -8.81
CA ARG A 278 -6.87 7.19 -8.61
C ARG A 278 -6.45 7.42 -7.16
N GLN A 279 -5.30 8.04 -6.96
CA GLN A 279 -4.76 8.29 -5.61
C GLN A 279 -4.88 9.77 -5.26
N GLN A 280 -4.64 10.08 -3.99
CA GLN A 280 -4.76 11.42 -3.43
C GLN A 280 -3.59 11.68 -2.48
N PHE A 281 -3.26 12.97 -2.30
CA PHE A 281 -2.16 13.44 -1.47
C PHE A 281 -0.76 12.95 -1.89
N PRO A 282 -0.33 13.22 -3.15
CA PRO A 282 -0.93 14.10 -4.16
C PRO A 282 -1.87 13.37 -5.14
N PRO A 283 -2.65 14.10 -5.97
CA PRO A 283 -3.43 13.51 -7.05
C PRO A 283 -2.55 12.79 -8.07
N THR A 284 -2.80 11.49 -8.28
CA THR A 284 -2.07 10.67 -9.26
C THR A 284 -2.96 9.55 -9.83
N LEU A 285 -2.50 8.95 -10.93
CA LEU A 285 -2.96 7.65 -11.41
C LEU A 285 -1.92 6.57 -11.08
N HIS A 286 -2.37 5.46 -10.51
CA HIS A 286 -1.50 4.40 -10.02
C HIS A 286 -1.23 3.35 -11.09
N LEU A 287 0.05 3.19 -11.40
CA LEU A 287 0.73 2.21 -12.24
C LEU A 287 1.17 0.93 -11.51
N THR A 288 0.56 -0.25 -11.67
CA THR A 288 1.21 -1.53 -11.29
C THR A 288 1.45 -2.41 -12.51
N VAL A 289 2.72 -2.59 -12.88
CA VAL A 289 3.13 -3.38 -14.05
C VAL A 289 3.43 -4.82 -13.62
N ASN A 290 2.85 -5.79 -14.32
CA ASN A 290 3.11 -7.22 -14.13
C ASN A 290 3.34 -7.87 -15.50
N TYR A 291 3.59 -9.18 -15.51
CA TYR A 291 3.94 -9.91 -16.74
C TYR A 291 2.84 -9.86 -17.81
N ALA A 292 1.56 -9.81 -17.41
CA ALA A 292 0.43 -9.72 -18.34
C ALA A 292 0.38 -8.37 -19.08
N HIS A 293 1.03 -7.33 -18.55
CA HIS A 293 1.06 -6.00 -19.18
C HIS A 293 2.16 -5.86 -20.24
N THR A 294 3.08 -6.83 -20.36
CA THR A 294 4.24 -6.75 -21.26
C THR A 294 3.83 -6.57 -22.73
N ALA A 295 2.70 -7.13 -23.14
CA ALA A 295 2.20 -7.07 -24.51
C ALA A 295 1.45 -5.77 -24.89
N VAL A 296 1.13 -4.91 -23.91
CA VAL A 296 0.19 -3.79 -24.12
C VAL A 296 0.78 -2.41 -23.80
N ALA A 297 2.08 -2.33 -23.53
CA ALA A 297 2.72 -1.08 -23.11
C ALA A 297 2.66 0.05 -24.15
N ASP A 298 2.87 -0.25 -25.44
CA ASP A 298 2.81 0.78 -26.48
C ASP A 298 1.37 1.24 -26.73
N ALA A 299 0.40 0.33 -26.70
CA ALA A 299 -1.02 0.66 -26.77
C ALA A 299 -1.44 1.57 -25.60
N PHE A 300 -0.99 1.25 -24.38
CA PHE A 300 -1.21 2.08 -23.20
C PHE A 300 -0.66 3.49 -23.37
N LEU A 301 0.59 3.64 -23.84
CA LEU A 301 1.21 4.96 -24.02
C LEU A 301 0.51 5.79 -25.09
N MET A 302 0.09 5.16 -26.19
CA MET A 302 -0.68 5.82 -27.23
C MET A 302 -2.01 6.33 -26.68
N ASP A 303 -2.76 5.49 -25.97
CA ASP A 303 -4.04 5.87 -25.36
C ASP A 303 -3.89 6.90 -24.25
N LEU A 304 -2.81 6.86 -23.48
CA LEU A 304 -2.50 7.85 -22.47
C LEU A 304 -2.24 9.22 -23.10
N ALA A 305 -1.44 9.28 -24.16
CA ALA A 305 -1.20 10.53 -24.89
C ALA A 305 -2.50 11.10 -25.48
N GLN A 306 -3.35 10.25 -26.07
CA GLN A 306 -4.65 10.67 -26.58
C GLN A 306 -5.62 11.11 -25.46
N SER A 307 -5.53 10.49 -24.28
CA SER A 307 -6.32 10.86 -23.10
C SER A 307 -5.91 12.22 -22.54
N VAL A 308 -4.61 12.56 -22.56
CA VAL A 308 -4.12 13.91 -22.22
C VAL A 308 -4.70 14.95 -23.18
N ILE A 309 -4.67 14.68 -24.49
CA ILE A 309 -5.23 15.59 -25.50
C ILE A 309 -6.74 15.77 -25.27
N ALA A 310 -7.48 14.69 -25.05
CA ALA A 310 -8.91 14.73 -24.80
C ALA A 310 -9.26 15.48 -23.50
N ALA A 311 -8.52 15.25 -22.42
CA ALA A 311 -8.72 15.95 -21.14
C ALA A 311 -8.47 17.46 -21.26
N ARG A 312 -7.62 17.89 -22.19
CA ARG A 312 -7.35 19.31 -22.46
C ARG A 312 -8.45 20.01 -23.27
N GLN A 313 -9.32 19.27 -23.97
CA GLN A 313 -10.37 19.89 -24.79
C GLN A 313 -11.45 20.54 -23.92
N PRO A 314 -11.86 21.79 -24.20
CA PRO A 314 -12.97 22.42 -23.49
C PRO A 314 -14.26 21.60 -23.65
N SER A 315 -14.95 21.36 -22.53
CA SER A 315 -16.27 20.74 -22.55
C SER A 315 -17.14 21.31 -21.44
N LEU A 316 -18.46 21.39 -21.67
CA LEU A 316 -19.42 21.82 -20.65
C LEU A 316 -19.29 20.99 -19.36
N ARG A 317 -18.99 19.70 -19.51
CA ARG A 317 -18.74 18.77 -18.40
C ARG A 317 -17.53 19.20 -17.55
N ARG A 318 -16.40 19.55 -18.17
CA ARG A 318 -15.21 20.00 -17.45
C ARG A 318 -15.48 21.28 -16.66
N SER A 319 -16.15 22.26 -17.26
CA SER A 319 -16.57 23.47 -16.55
C SER A 319 -17.45 23.16 -15.33
N GLY A 320 -18.35 22.18 -15.46
CA GLY A 320 -19.15 21.67 -14.34
C GLY A 320 -18.32 21.00 -13.25
N ASN A 321 -17.38 20.12 -13.61
CA ASN A 321 -16.48 19.46 -12.65
C ASN A 321 -15.62 20.48 -11.89
N GLU A 322 -15.03 21.45 -12.59
CA GLU A 322 -14.22 22.50 -11.98
C GLU A 322 -15.06 23.36 -11.03
N ALA A 323 -16.29 23.70 -11.41
CA ALA A 323 -17.21 24.44 -10.55
C ALA A 323 -17.57 23.64 -9.30
N ALA A 324 -17.86 22.34 -9.42
CA ALA A 324 -18.17 21.47 -8.30
C ALA A 324 -16.99 21.33 -7.33
N VAL A 325 -15.77 21.10 -7.84
CA VAL A 325 -14.56 21.00 -7.00
C VAL A 325 -14.25 22.34 -6.31
N LYS A 326 -14.39 23.47 -7.00
CA LYS A 326 -14.22 24.81 -6.39
C LYS A 326 -15.27 25.07 -5.31
N ALA A 327 -16.53 24.69 -5.55
CA ALA A 327 -17.60 24.80 -4.56
C ALA A 327 -17.31 23.92 -3.33
N ALA A 328 -16.88 22.68 -3.52
CA ALA A 328 -16.50 21.78 -2.43
C ALA A 328 -15.32 22.33 -1.61
N ARG A 329 -14.28 22.88 -2.27
CA ARG A 329 -13.16 23.57 -1.58
C ARG A 329 -13.62 24.79 -0.79
N GLY A 330 -14.53 25.59 -1.35
CA GLY A 330 -15.10 26.76 -0.67
C GLY A 330 -15.92 26.34 0.56
N ALA A 331 -16.80 25.35 0.40
CA ALA A 331 -17.60 24.76 1.46
C ALA A 331 -16.72 24.17 2.58
N ALA A 332 -15.67 23.42 2.23
CA ALA A 332 -14.75 22.81 3.17
C ALA A 332 -14.07 23.82 4.12
N LYS A 333 -13.87 25.07 3.66
CA LYS A 333 -13.27 26.17 4.43
C LYS A 333 -14.25 26.87 5.38
N VAL A 334 -15.55 26.85 5.10
CA VAL A 334 -16.55 27.68 5.79
C VAL A 334 -17.51 26.84 6.64
N LEU A 335 -17.79 25.60 6.24
CA LEU A 335 -18.80 24.76 6.87
C LEU A 335 -18.21 23.77 7.89
N PRO A 336 -18.96 23.47 8.98
CA PRO A 336 -18.68 22.33 9.84
C PRO A 336 -18.68 21.03 9.02
N GLY A 337 -17.71 20.14 9.26
CA GLY A 337 -17.42 19.01 8.36
C GLY A 337 -18.61 18.09 8.08
N ARG A 338 -19.49 17.87 9.07
CA ARG A 338 -20.71 17.04 8.96
C ARG A 338 -21.66 17.47 7.83
N LEU A 339 -21.73 18.77 7.50
CA LEU A 339 -22.57 19.26 6.42
C LEU A 339 -21.91 19.08 5.04
N VAL A 340 -20.58 19.12 4.99
CA VAL A 340 -19.81 18.94 3.75
C VAL A 340 -19.78 17.47 3.34
N SER A 341 -19.57 16.55 4.29
CA SER A 341 -19.56 15.11 4.03
C SER A 341 -20.92 14.60 3.52
N GLY A 342 -22.03 15.05 4.10
CA GLY A 342 -23.39 14.70 3.66
C GLY A 342 -23.74 15.22 2.26
N LEU A 343 -23.21 16.37 1.86
CA LEU A 343 -23.36 16.90 0.49
C LEU A 343 -22.52 16.11 -0.51
N THR A 344 -21.28 15.74 -0.17
CA THR A 344 -20.42 14.92 -1.03
C THR A 344 -20.91 13.48 -1.15
N GLY A 345 -21.44 12.87 -0.07
CA GLY A 345 -21.97 11.50 -0.07
C GLY A 345 -23.21 11.34 -0.96
N ARG A 346 -24.12 12.32 -0.91
CA ARG A 346 -25.28 12.38 -1.82
C ARG A 346 -24.88 12.65 -3.26
N ALA A 347 -23.86 13.48 -3.49
CA ALA A 347 -23.32 13.70 -4.82
C ALA A 347 -22.65 12.43 -5.38
N SER A 348 -21.87 11.68 -4.60
CA SER A 348 -21.28 10.41 -5.03
C SER A 348 -22.33 9.32 -5.31
N ALA A 349 -23.42 9.28 -4.53
CA ALA A 349 -24.54 8.38 -4.80
C ALA A 349 -25.29 8.73 -6.10
N LEU A 350 -25.36 10.01 -6.48
CA LEU A 350 -25.89 10.47 -7.77
C LEU A 350 -25.01 10.07 -8.97
N PHE A 351 -23.74 9.71 -8.74
CA PHE A 351 -22.82 9.27 -9.80
C PHE A 351 -22.64 7.74 -9.82
N GLY A 352 -23.17 6.99 -8.85
CA GLY A 352 -23.15 5.52 -8.83
C GLY A 352 -24.50 4.96 -9.25
N GLY A 353 -24.66 4.59 -10.53
CA GLY A 353 -25.76 3.73 -10.96
C GLY A 353 -25.50 2.28 -10.55
N ASP A 354 -26.57 1.49 -10.42
CA ASP A 354 -26.62 0.11 -9.88
C ASP A 354 -25.71 -0.95 -10.54
N ASP A 355 -24.90 -0.60 -11.54
CA ASP A 355 -23.98 -1.53 -12.22
C ASP A 355 -22.60 -0.89 -12.45
N GLY A 356 -21.69 -1.08 -11.48
CA GLY A 356 -20.27 -0.79 -11.61
C GLY A 356 -19.84 0.65 -11.29
N LEU A 357 -18.54 0.82 -11.03
CA LEU A 357 -17.94 2.13 -10.81
C LEU A 357 -18.23 3.05 -12.01
N PRO A 358 -18.63 4.32 -11.80
CA PRO A 358 -18.88 5.22 -12.91
C PRO A 358 -17.65 5.32 -13.81
N GLN A 359 -17.85 5.21 -15.13
CA GLN A 359 -16.79 5.36 -16.12
C GLN A 359 -16.01 6.68 -15.98
N ARG A 360 -16.62 7.69 -15.36
CA ARG A 360 -16.02 9.00 -15.12
C ARG A 360 -16.22 9.41 -13.67
N SER A 361 -15.12 9.65 -12.96
CA SER A 361 -15.10 9.87 -11.50
C SER A 361 -14.23 11.05 -11.09
N ALA A 362 -13.73 11.86 -12.02
CA ALA A 362 -12.79 12.95 -11.73
C ALA A 362 -13.29 13.97 -10.70
N ALA A 363 -14.57 14.37 -10.79
CA ALA A 363 -15.17 15.28 -9.83
C ALA A 363 -15.21 14.68 -8.42
N MET A 364 -15.56 13.39 -8.29
CA MET A 364 -15.63 12.68 -7.02
C MET A 364 -14.25 12.66 -6.34
N TYR A 365 -13.21 12.21 -7.05
CA TYR A 365 -11.84 12.18 -6.51
C TYR A 365 -11.31 13.58 -6.21
N GLY A 366 -11.61 14.56 -7.08
CA GLY A 366 -11.26 15.96 -6.87
C GLY A 366 -11.89 16.55 -5.60
N MET A 367 -13.12 16.15 -5.24
CA MET A 367 -13.79 16.55 -4.00
C MET A 367 -13.23 15.80 -2.79
N MET A 368 -13.07 14.47 -2.87
CA MET A 368 -12.55 13.65 -1.77
C MET A 368 -11.14 14.11 -1.34
N GLY A 369 -10.28 14.42 -2.31
CA GLY A 369 -8.93 14.94 -2.04
C GLY A 369 -8.90 16.32 -1.37
N THR A 370 -10.03 17.02 -1.21
CA THR A 370 -10.09 18.33 -0.53
C THR A 370 -10.47 18.24 0.95
N LEU A 371 -10.77 17.03 1.44
CA LEU A 371 -11.24 16.76 2.80
C LEU A 371 -10.36 15.75 3.55
N PRO A 372 -9.02 15.92 3.62
CA PRO A 372 -8.18 14.98 4.38
C PRO A 372 -8.57 14.94 5.86
N ASN A 373 -8.60 13.72 6.42
CA ASN A 373 -8.65 13.45 7.87
C ASN A 373 -9.79 14.13 8.65
N ARG A 374 -10.99 14.25 8.06
CA ARG A 374 -12.19 14.61 8.83
C ARG A 374 -12.86 13.34 9.36
N GLY A 375 -13.11 13.27 10.66
CA GLY A 375 -13.72 12.09 11.30
C GLY A 375 -15.12 11.75 10.78
N ASP A 376 -15.81 12.71 10.16
CA ASP A 376 -17.10 12.51 9.48
C ASP A 376 -17.01 11.66 8.20
N LEU A 377 -15.89 11.70 7.48
CA LEU A 377 -15.65 10.87 6.30
C LEU A 377 -15.44 9.41 6.70
N HIS A 378 -14.84 9.17 7.88
CA HIS A 378 -14.63 7.82 8.41
C HIS A 378 -15.97 7.13 8.69
N GLU A 379 -16.85 7.77 9.46
CA GLU A 379 -18.18 7.24 9.77
C GLU A 379 -19.00 7.02 8.49
N LEU A 380 -18.96 7.96 7.53
CA LEU A 380 -19.67 7.81 6.26
C LEU A 380 -19.20 6.58 5.46
N VAL A 381 -17.90 6.27 5.47
CA VAL A 381 -17.38 5.06 4.83
C VAL A 381 -17.86 3.80 5.57
N LEU A 382 -17.93 3.82 6.90
CA LEU A 382 -18.44 2.69 7.69
C LEU A 382 -19.95 2.46 7.48
N ASP A 383 -20.73 3.54 7.44
CA ASP A 383 -22.17 3.49 7.15
C ASP A 383 -22.42 2.92 5.75
N LEU A 384 -21.68 3.37 4.73
CA LEU A 384 -21.76 2.84 3.37
C LEU A 384 -21.43 1.34 3.33
N LEU A 385 -20.35 0.91 3.99
CA LEU A 385 -19.99 -0.50 4.06
C LEU A 385 -21.05 -1.35 4.77
N SER A 386 -21.71 -0.80 5.79
CA SER A 386 -22.79 -1.48 6.52
C SER A 386 -24.03 -1.67 5.62
N SER A 387 -24.33 -0.67 4.78
CA SER A 387 -25.48 -0.74 3.86
C SER A 387 -25.37 -1.86 2.81
N PHE A 388 -24.17 -2.32 2.44
CA PHE A 388 -24.00 -3.46 1.52
C PHE A 388 -24.49 -4.81 2.07
N THR A 389 -24.78 -4.88 3.37
CA THR A 389 -25.30 -6.09 4.02
C THR A 389 -26.77 -6.00 4.41
N GLU A 390 -27.41 -4.86 4.16
CA GLU A 390 -28.86 -4.70 4.31
C GLU A 390 -29.53 -5.19 3.02
N SER A 391 -29.81 -6.49 2.98
CA SER A 391 -30.67 -7.15 1.98
C SER A 391 -32.07 -7.39 2.51
#